data_AF-A0A4Y1ZII3-F1
#
_entry.id   AF-A0A4Y1ZII3-F1
#
_cell.length_a   1.000
_cell.length_b   1.000
_cell.length_c   1.000
_cell.angle_alpha   90.00
_cell.angle_beta   90.00
_cell.angle_gamma   90.00
#
_symmetry.space_group_name_H-M   'P 1'
#
loop_
_entity.id
_entity.type
_entity.pdbx_description
1 polymer ?
#
loop_
_entity_poly.entity_id
_entity_poly.type
_entity_poly.pdbx_seq_one_letter_code
_entity_poly.pdbx_strand_id
1 'polypeptide(L)' 'MLCDECKLNQAVIEMNVMINGQQKHLHLCEECYAKMKNNFGMPSFSKAEHLHSMICFAV' A
#
# COMPACT_ATOMS: atom_id res chain seq x y z
N MET A 1 7.41 -8.54 18.47
CA MET A 1 6.88 -7.19 18.72
C MET A 1 5.55 -7.04 18.01
N LEU A 2 4.59 -6.36 18.64
CA LEU A 2 3.25 -6.17 18.08
C LEU A 2 3.25 -5.00 17.08
N CYS A 3 2.31 -5.04 16.13
CA CYS A 3 2.06 -4.01 15.13
C CYS A 3 1.84 -2.66 15.82
N ASP A 4 2.55 -1.64 15.36
CA ASP A 4 2.49 -0.30 15.93
C ASP A 4 1.14 0.39 15.72
N GLU A 5 0.39 -0.02 14.70
CA GLU A 5 -0.91 0.54 14.37
C GLU A 5 -2.06 -0.11 15.15
N CYS A 6 -2.19 -1.44 15.08
CA CYS A 6 -3.32 -2.12 15.71
C CYS A 6 -3.01 -2.69 17.10
N LYS A 7 -1.74 -2.90 17.45
CA LYS A 7 -1.29 -3.53 18.71
C LYS A 7 -1.88 -4.92 18.98
N LEU A 8 -2.52 -5.55 18.00
CA LEU A 8 -3.15 -6.87 18.11
C LEU A 8 -2.30 -7.96 17.43
N ASN A 9 -1.84 -7.67 16.21
CA ASN A 9 -1.10 -8.63 15.40
C ASN A 9 0.40 -8.48 15.60
N GLN A 10 1.16 -9.53 15.32
CA GLN A 10 2.62 -9.45 15.29
C GLN A 10 3.07 -8.53 14.14
N ALA A 11 4.02 -7.64 14.40
CA ALA A 11 4.65 -6.87 13.35
C ALA A 11 5.63 -7.76 12.58
N VAL A 12 5.45 -7.82 11.26
CA VAL A 12 6.27 -8.63 10.34
C VAL A 12 6.85 -7.79 9.20
N ILE A 13 6.44 -6.52 9.10
CA ILE A 13 6.91 -5.57 8.10
C ILE A 13 7.52 -4.37 8.80
N GLU A 14 8.74 -4.01 8.41
CA GLU A 14 9.40 -2.77 8.81
C GLU A 14 9.21 -1.73 7.72
N MET A 15 8.62 -0.59 8.07
CA MET A 15 8.30 0.48 7.13
C MET A 15 8.97 1.78 7.56
N ASN A 16 9.72 2.37 6.63
CA ASN A 16 10.32 3.69 6.80
C ASN A 16 9.53 4.71 5.98
N VAL A 17 8.91 5.66 6.66
CA VAL A 17 8.14 6.74 6.00
C VAL A 17 8.70 8.10 6.38
N MET A 18 8.66 9.04 5.44
CA MET A 18 9.03 10.43 5.68
C MET A 18 7.75 11.26 5.81
N ILE A 19 7.47 11.74 7.02
CA ILE A 19 6.29 12.57 7.31
C ILE A 19 6.80 13.93 7.76
N ASN A 20 6.47 14.98 7.00
CA ASN A 20 6.92 16.35 7.27
C ASN A 20 8.45 16.48 7.41
N GLY A 21 9.20 15.76 6.58
CA GLY A 21 10.67 15.74 6.63
C GLY A 21 11.28 14.93 7.77
N GLN A 22 10.47 14.32 8.64
CA GLN A 22 10.93 13.41 9.67
C GLN A 22 10.79 11.96 9.21
N GLN A 23 11.90 11.22 9.25
CA GLN A 23 11.87 9.78 9.04
C GLN A 23 11.27 9.09 10.27
N LYS A 24 10.21 8.31 10.06
CA LYS A 24 9.61 7.44 11.07
C LYS A 24 9.79 5.99 10.67
N HIS A 25 10.25 5.20 11.64
CA HIS A 25 10.35 3.75 11.55
C HIS A 25 9.11 3.15 12.21
N LEU A 26 8.35 2.35 11.46
CA LEU A 26 7.10 1.73 11.92
C LEU A 26 7.17 0.23 11.70
N HIS A 27 6.69 -0.54 12.68
CA HIS A 27 6.60 -1.99 12.56
C HIS A 27 5.13 -2.38 12.42
N LEU A 28 4.76 -2.89 11.27
CA LEU A 28 3.36 -3.13 10.91
C LEU A 28 3.11 -4.62 10.66
N CYS A 29 1.87 -5.04 10.86
CA CYS A 29 1.38 -6.29 10.29
C CYS A 29 0.97 -6.09 8.83
N GLU A 30 0.79 -7.19 8.09
CA GLU A 30 0.45 -7.18 6.66
C GLU A 30 -0.81 -6.35 6.35
N GLU A 31 -1.85 -6.52 7.17
CA GLU A 31 -3.12 -5.79 6.99
C GLU A 31 -2.97 -4.28 7.15
N CYS A 32 -2.27 -3.83 8.19
CA CYS A 32 -2.04 -2.40 8.45
C CYS A 32 -1.14 -1.79 7.38
N TYR A 33 -0.12 -2.52 6.94
CA TYR A 33 0.73 -2.11 5.84
C TYR A 33 -0.06 -1.93 4.53
N ALA A 34 -0.93 -2.88 4.18
CA ALA A 34 -1.78 -2.78 3.00
C ALA A 34 -2.72 -1.57 3.04
N LYS A 35 -3.30 -1.27 4.21
CA LYS A 35 -4.13 -0.07 4.40
C LYS A 35 -3.31 1.22 4.26
N MET A 36 -2.14 1.28 4.90
CA MET A 36 -1.24 2.43 4.77
C MET A 36 -0.84 2.66 3.31
N LYS A 37 -0.42 1.61 2.59
CA LYS A 37 0.00 1.72 1.19
C LYS A 37 -1.07 2.34 0.29
N ASN A 38 -2.34 2.01 0.51
CA ASN A 38 -3.46 2.61 -0.22
C ASN A 38 -3.71 4.09 0.20
N ASN A 39 -3.58 4.42 1.48
CA ASN A 39 -3.75 5.79 1.98
C ASN A 39 -2.63 6.74 1.55
N PHE A 40 -1.40 6.24 1.39
CA PHE A 40 -0.26 7.05 0.91
C PHE A 40 -0.32 7.34 -0.60
N GLY A 41 -1.40 6.97 -1.29
CA GLY A 41 -1.63 7.37 -2.68
C GLY A 41 -0.61 6.77 -3.66
N MET A 42 0.09 5.71 -3.26
CA MET A 42 0.84 4.90 -4.21
C MET A 42 -0.23 4.25 -5.09
N PRO A 43 -0.33 4.58 -6.39
CA PRO A 43 -1.35 3.99 -7.24
C PRO A 43 -1.13 2.49 -7.17
N SER A 44 -2.08 1.81 -6.55
CA SER A 44 -2.23 0.38 -6.66
C SER A 44 -2.36 0.11 -8.15
N PHE A 45 -1.26 -0.25 -8.80
CA PHE A 45 -1.27 -0.93 -10.11
C PHE A 45 -1.87 -2.33 -9.87
N SER A 46 -3.12 -2.34 -9.44
CA SER A 46 -3.99 -3.49 -9.47
C SER A 46 -4.33 -3.68 -10.93
N LYS A 47 -3.53 -4.53 -11.56
CA LYS A 47 -3.90 -5.49 -12.61
C LYS A 47 -5.03 -5.07 -13.56
N ALA A 48 -4.63 -4.90 -14.81
CA ALA A 48 -5.48 -4.79 -15.98
C ALA A 48 -6.66 -5.78 -15.97
N GLU A 49 -7.88 -5.24 -16.10
CA GLU A 49 -8.98 -5.82 -16.87
C GLU A 49 -10.12 -4.80 -17.00
N HIS A 50 -9.89 -3.74 -17.78
CA HIS A 50 -11.00 -2.96 -18.35
C HIS A 50 -11.34 -3.59 -19.72
N LEU A 51 -12.15 -4.64 -19.66
CA LEU A 51 -12.69 -5.32 -20.83
C LEU A 51 -13.82 -4.46 -21.44
N HIS A 52 -13.48 -3.56 -22.35
CA HIS A 52 -14.21 -3.40 -23.61
C HIS A 52 -13.35 -2.64 -24.61
N SER A 53 -12.74 -3.42 -25.50
CA SER A 53 -12.06 -2.99 -26.71
C SER A 53 -12.97 -2.05 -27.50
N MET A 54 -12.62 -0.77 -27.56
CA MET A 54 -13.12 0.11 -28.62
C MET A 54 -12.53 -0.41 -29.94
N ILE A 55 -13.42 -0.90 -30.80
CA ILE A 55 -13.18 -1.29 -32.19
C ILE A 55 -12.86 -0.03 -33.01
N CYS A 56 -11.69 0.56 -32.79
CA CYS A 56 -11.15 1.65 -33.60
C CYS A 56 -9.64 1.43 -33.71
N PHE A 57 -9.11 1.40 -34.94
CA PHE A 57 -7.72 1.13 -35.33
C PHE A 57 -7.35 -0.32 -35.69
N ALA A 58 -7.99 -0.81 -36.75
CA ALA A 58 -7.28 -1.41 -37.88
C ALA A 58 -8.10 -0.96 -39.11
N VAL A 59 -7.69 0.04 -39.90
CA VAL A 59 -6.62 0.01 -40.93
C VAL A 59 -6.51 -1.36 -41.58
#